data_AF-A0A817M2Y0-F1
#
_entry.id   AF-A0A817M2Y0-F1
#
_cell.length_a   1.000
_cell.length_b   1.000
_cell.length_c   1.000
_cell.angle_alpha   90.00
_cell.angle_beta   90.00
_cell.angle_gamma   90.00
#
_symmetry.space_group_name_H-M   'P 1'
#
loop_
_entity.id
_entity.type
_entity.pdbx_description
1 polymer ?
#
loop_
_entity_poly.entity_id
_entity_poly.type
_entity_poly.pdbx_seq_one_letter_code
_entity_poly.pdbx_strand_id
1 'polypeptide(L)'
;MHDMKVLHIILNVASNREGLCALSSNSDNSYLAYLGRSLTGQVQVFDTLNLKPGIIISAHESPLAAMAFDMSGTKLATTSNKVFNFLKILLLWTFFKGN
;
A
#
# COMPACT_ATOMS: atom_id res chain seq x y z
N MET A 1 -18.17 21.35 3.72
CA MET A 1 -18.02 21.25 2.26
C MET A 1 -16.53 21.12 2.00
N HIS A 2 -16.06 19.96 1.55
CA HIS A 2 -14.66 19.76 1.22
C HIS A 2 -14.43 20.28 -0.21
N ASP A 3 -13.38 21.07 -0.42
CA ASP A 3 -13.01 21.58 -1.73
C ASP A 3 -12.01 20.65 -2.43
N MET A 4 -12.08 20.58 -3.77
CA MET A 4 -11.13 19.80 -4.57
C MET A 4 -9.83 20.59 -4.74
N LYS A 5 -9.00 20.57 -3.70
CA LYS A 5 -7.64 21.14 -3.73
C LYS A 5 -6.59 20.04 -3.75
N VAL A 6 -5.52 20.27 -4.52
CA VAL A 6 -4.35 19.41 -4.48
C VAL A 6 -3.64 19.63 -3.15
N LEU A 7 -3.62 18.61 -2.29
CA LEU A 7 -2.96 18.67 -0.99
C LEU A 7 -1.48 18.27 -1.08
N HIS A 8 -1.16 17.26 -1.90
CA HIS A 8 0.19 16.74 -2.02
C HIS A 8 0.40 16.07 -3.38
N ILE A 9 1.64 16.08 -3.87
CA ILE A 9 2.07 15.36 -5.08
C ILE A 9 3.25 14.48 -4.70
N ILE A 10 3.07 13.16 -4.80
CA ILE A 10 4.15 12.20 -4.57
C ILE A 10 4.98 12.11 -5.85
N LEU A 11 6.26 12.48 -5.76
CA LEU A 11 7.22 12.45 -6.87
C LEU A 11 8.10 11.19 -6.81
N ASN A 12 8.81 10.90 -7.91
CA ASN A 12 9.78 9.80 -8.02
C ASN A 12 9.21 8.41 -7.70
N VAL A 13 7.93 8.17 -8.02
CA VAL A 13 7.29 6.87 -7.85
C VAL A 13 7.81 5.85 -8.87
N ALA A 14 7.83 4.58 -8.49
CA ALA A 14 8.16 3.50 -9.41
C ALA A 14 7.14 3.41 -10.56
N SER A 15 7.56 2.83 -11.69
CA SER A 15 6.67 2.62 -12.84
C SER A 15 5.47 1.75 -12.44
N ASN A 16 4.26 2.31 -12.58
CA ASN A 16 3.00 1.67 -12.17
C ASN A 16 2.07 1.46 -13.37
N ARG A 17 2.45 0.56 -14.29
CA ARG A 17 1.67 0.30 -15.53
C ARG A 17 0.28 -0.28 -15.25
N GLU A 18 0.18 -1.07 -14.17
CA GLU A 18 -1.06 -1.75 -13.77
C GLU A 18 -1.95 -0.87 -12.87
N GLY A 19 -1.52 0.35 -12.52
CA GLY A 19 -2.30 1.25 -11.66
C GLY A 19 -2.50 0.74 -10.23
N LEU A 20 -1.57 -0.08 -9.71
CA LEU A 20 -1.67 -0.66 -8.38
C LEU A 20 -1.49 0.40 -7.28
N CYS A 21 -2.58 0.65 -6.57
CA CYS A 21 -2.62 1.42 -5.34
C CYS A 21 -3.87 1.01 -4.54
N ALA A 22 -3.84 1.27 -3.24
CA ALA A 22 -5.00 1.12 -2.36
C ALA A 22 -5.07 2.30 -1.39
N LEU A 23 -6.26 2.82 -1.17
CA LEU A 23 -6.52 3.83 -0.14
C LEU A 23 -7.31 3.15 0.98
N SER A 24 -6.95 3.39 2.24
CA SER A 24 -7.78 2.92 3.35
C SER A 24 -9.08 3.72 3.42
N SER A 25 -10.17 3.05 3.76
CA SER A 25 -11.50 3.66 3.90
C SER A 25 -11.71 4.36 5.25
N ASN A 26 -10.80 4.14 6.21
CA ASN A 26 -10.90 4.68 7.55
C ASN A 26 -10.31 6.11 7.61
N SER A 27 -11.09 7.07 8.13
CA SER A 27 -10.64 8.46 8.26
C SER A 27 -9.58 8.67 9.34
N ASP A 28 -9.59 7.88 10.41
CA ASP A 28 -8.66 8.01 11.53
C ASP A 28 -7.33 7.28 11.27
N ASN A 29 -7.39 6.27 10.41
CA ASN A 29 -6.26 5.49 9.88
C ASN A 29 -6.22 5.63 8.36
N SER A 30 -6.03 6.86 7.88
CA SER A 30 -6.01 7.16 6.45
C SER A 30 -4.61 6.98 5.87
N TYR A 31 -4.49 6.05 4.92
CA TYR A 31 -3.24 5.65 4.31
C TYR A 31 -3.42 5.38 2.82
N LEU A 32 -2.41 5.75 2.03
CA LEU A 32 -2.28 5.38 0.63
C LEU A 32 -1.14 4.36 0.49
N ALA A 33 -1.45 3.16 0.06
CA ALA A 33 -0.49 2.15 -0.35
C ALA A 33 -0.29 2.21 -1.87
N TYR A 34 0.95 2.20 -2.33
CA TYR A 34 1.29 2.19 -3.74
C TYR A 34 2.59 1.41 -3.99
N LEU A 35 2.89 1.14 -5.27
CA LEU A 35 4.11 0.43 -5.63
C LEU A 35 5.37 1.21 -5.22
N GLY A 36 6.19 0.60 -4.35
CA GLY A 36 7.51 1.10 -4.01
C GLY A 36 8.57 0.71 -5.04
N ARG A 37 8.52 -0.53 -5.55
CA ARG A 37 9.36 -1.04 -6.65
C ARG A 37 8.56 -1.95 -7.57
N SER A 38 8.81 -1.87 -8.87
CA SER A 38 8.06 -2.63 -9.88
C SER A 38 8.54 -4.07 -10.05
N LEU A 39 9.83 -4.36 -9.81
CA LEU A 39 10.42 -5.68 -10.04
C LEU A 39 10.29 -6.61 -8.83
N THR A 40 10.42 -6.06 -7.64
CA THR A 40 10.25 -6.74 -6.36
C THR A 40 8.99 -6.18 -5.74
N GLY A 41 8.05 -7.02 -5.29
CA GLY A 41 6.73 -6.63 -4.80
C GLY A 41 6.78 -5.84 -3.50
N GLN A 42 7.29 -4.63 -3.59
CA GLN A 42 7.48 -3.69 -2.50
C GLN A 42 6.34 -2.69 -2.53
N VAL A 43 5.77 -2.43 -1.35
CA VAL A 43 4.70 -1.45 -1.15
C VAL A 43 5.25 -0.28 -0.36
N GLN A 44 5.03 0.93 -0.83
CA GLN A 44 5.21 2.15 -0.05
C GLN A 44 3.85 2.54 0.55
N VAL A 45 3.84 2.84 1.84
CA VAL A 45 2.68 3.37 2.54
C VAL A 45 2.91 4.84 2.82
N PHE A 46 1.94 5.68 2.52
CA PHE A 46 1.93 7.11 2.74
C PHE A 46 0.80 7.47 3.70
N ASP A 47 1.13 8.27 4.70
CA ASP A 47 0.18 8.79 5.69
C ASP A 47 -0.52 10.01 5.09
N THR A 48 -1.80 9.84 4.77
CA THR A 48 -2.60 10.88 4.09
C THR A 48 -3.16 11.92 5.07
N LEU A 49 -3.13 11.64 6.39
CA LEU A 49 -3.51 12.61 7.42
C LEU A 49 -2.39 13.63 7.65
N ASN A 50 -1.16 13.13 7.73
CA ASN A 50 0.02 13.95 8.01
C ASN A 50 0.81 14.32 6.74
N LEU A 51 0.35 13.88 5.56
CA LEU A 51 0.96 14.12 4.25
C LEU A 51 2.46 13.77 4.22
N LYS A 52 2.82 12.63 4.79
CA LYS A 52 4.21 12.18 4.93
C LYS A 52 4.41 10.75 4.46
N PRO A 53 5.58 10.43 3.88
CA PRO A 53 5.91 9.03 3.60
C PRO A 53 5.93 8.23 4.91
N GLY A 54 5.26 7.09 4.89
CA GLY A 54 5.27 6.12 5.96
C GLY A 54 6.28 5.02 5.69
N ILE A 55 5.90 3.78 5.98
CA ILE A 55 6.78 2.63 5.90
C ILE A 55 6.87 2.03 4.49
N ILE A 56 7.95 1.28 4.26
CA ILE A 56 8.14 0.44 3.09
C ILE A 56 8.00 -1.02 3.51
N ILE A 57 7.20 -1.78 2.78
CA ILE A 57 6.94 -3.21 3.01
C ILE A 57 7.51 -4.00 1.84
N SER A 58 8.51 -4.83 2.10
CA SER A 58 9.02 -5.81 1.14
C SER A 58 8.13 -7.06 1.17
N ALA A 59 6.98 -7.00 0.49
CA ALA A 59 5.94 -8.03 0.62
C ALA A 59 6.22 -9.29 -0.22
N HIS A 60 6.83 -9.13 -1.41
CA HIS A 60 7.10 -10.25 -2.32
C HIS A 60 8.43 -10.10 -3.07
N GLU A 61 9.04 -11.22 -3.44
CA GLU A 61 10.25 -11.29 -4.30
C GLU A 61 9.92 -11.25 -5.81
N SER A 62 8.69 -10.89 -6.16
CA SER A 62 8.21 -10.75 -7.54
C SER A 62 7.18 -9.63 -7.63
N PRO A 63 6.87 -9.12 -8.83
CA PRO A 63 5.93 -8.01 -8.99
C PRO A 63 4.59 -8.27 -8.31
N LEU A 64 4.05 -7.23 -7.67
CA LEU A 64 2.72 -7.26 -7.07
C LEU A 64 1.66 -7.40 -8.16
N ALA A 65 0.60 -8.13 -7.84
CA ALA A 65 -0.57 -8.29 -8.69
C ALA A 65 -1.80 -7.59 -8.11
N ALA A 66 -1.94 -7.51 -6.77
CA ALA A 66 -2.98 -6.74 -6.11
C ALA A 66 -2.60 -6.36 -4.68
N MET A 67 -3.27 -5.32 -4.15
CA MET A 67 -3.19 -4.89 -2.76
C MET A 67 -4.53 -4.31 -2.30
N ALA A 68 -4.87 -4.49 -1.03
CA ALA A 68 -6.09 -3.93 -0.44
C ALA A 68 -5.93 -3.74 1.07
N PHE A 69 -6.43 -2.63 1.59
CA PHE A 69 -6.56 -2.41 3.02
C PHE A 69 -7.78 -3.15 3.58
N ASP A 70 -7.73 -3.49 4.86
CA ASP A 70 -8.93 -3.82 5.61
C ASP A 70 -9.74 -2.56 5.96
N MET A 71 -10.98 -2.76 6.41
CA MET A 71 -11.89 -1.64 6.74
C MET A 71 -11.37 -0.73 7.87
N SER A 72 -10.55 -1.27 8.78
CA SER A 72 -9.97 -0.49 9.88
C SER A 72 -8.75 0.35 9.46
N GLY A 73 -8.18 0.09 8.28
CA GLY A 73 -6.94 0.70 7.81
C GLY A 73 -5.69 0.23 8.56
N THR A 74 -5.78 -0.84 9.38
CA THR A 74 -4.68 -1.35 10.19
C THR A 74 -4.00 -2.57 9.60
N LYS A 75 -4.55 -3.11 8.50
CA LYS A 75 -3.96 -4.24 7.79
C LYS A 75 -3.97 -4.02 6.29
N LEU A 76 -2.91 -4.49 5.63
CA LEU A 76 -2.79 -4.49 4.17
C LEU A 76 -2.54 -5.92 3.69
N ALA A 77 -3.46 -6.42 2.87
CA ALA A 77 -3.28 -7.65 2.12
C ALA A 77 -2.58 -7.35 0.80
N THR A 78 -1.62 -8.19 0.42
CA THR A 78 -0.90 -8.07 -0.86
C THR A 78 -0.74 -9.44 -1.49
N THR A 79 -0.70 -9.48 -2.82
CA THR A 79 -0.41 -10.69 -3.58
C THR A 79 0.50 -10.37 -4.78
N SER A 80 1.29 -11.34 -5.22
CA SER A 80 2.19 -11.20 -6.36
C SER A 80 1.72 -12.03 -7.55
N ASN A 81 2.32 -11.79 -8.71
CA ASN A 81 2.08 -12.53 -9.95
C ASN A 81 2.62 -13.98 -9.94
N LYS A 82 3.35 -14.40 -8.90
CA LYS A 82 3.79 -15.79 -8.74
C LYS A 82 2.70 -16.60 -8.05
N VAL A 83 2.09 -17.52 -8.80
CA VAL A 83 1.23 -18.58 -8.24
C VAL A 83 2.13 -19.58 -7.50
N PHE A 84 2.32 -19.41 -6.20
CA PHE A 84 2.92 -20.46 -5.36
C PHE A 84 1.84 -21.50 -5.01
N ASN A 85 2.18 -22.78 -5.13
CA ASN A 85 1.33 -23.92 -4.78
C ASN A 85 0.68 -23.74 -3.38
N PHE A 86 -0.65 -23.65 -3.37
CA PHE A 86 -1.71 -23.78 -2.34
C PHE A 86 -1.47 -23.52 -0.83
N LEU A 87 -0.25 -23.31 -0.31
CA LEU A 87 -0.01 -23.18 1.14
C LEU A 87 0.84 -21.97 1.58
N LYS A 88 1.13 -21.03 0.69
CA LYS A 88 1.68 -19.71 1.03
C LYS A 88 0.98 -18.67 0.14
N ILE A 89 0.41 -17.56 0.58
CA ILE A 89 0.43 -16.84 1.85
C ILE A 89 -0.63 -15.73 1.66
N LEU A 90 -1.62 -15.62 2.55
CA LEU A 90 -2.28 -14.33 2.80
C LEU A 90 -1.37 -13.63 3.82
N LEU A 91 -0.41 -12.83 3.36
CA LEU A 91 0.42 -12.03 4.26
C LEU A 91 -0.45 -10.87 4.73
N LEU A 92 -1.11 -11.09 5.87
CA LEU A 92 -1.85 -10.07 6.56
C LEU A 92 -0.83 -9.29 7.40
N TRP A 93 -0.33 -8.17 6.87
CA TRP A 93 0.52 -7.29 7.65
C TRP A 93 -0.35 -6.54 8.66
N THR A 94 -0.01 -6.59 9.94
CA THR A 94 -0.56 -5.71 10.98
C THR A 94 0.34 -4.49 11.13
N PHE A 95 -0.17 -3.30 10.82
CA PHE A 95 0.52 -2.05 11.13
C PHE A 95 0.39 -1.78 12.63
N PHE A 96 1.49 -1.92 13.39
CA PHE A 96 1.54 -1.38 14.74
C PHE A 96 1.83 0.11 14.64
N LYS A 97 0.83 0.94 14.99
CA LYS A 97 1.05 2.37 15.28
C LYS A 97 1.93 2.41 16.52
N GLY A 98 3.21 2.72 16.34
CA GLY A 98 4.10 2.99 17.47
C GLY A 98 3.52 4.14 18.28
N ASN A 99 3.35 3.93 19.58
CA ASN A 99 3.05 4.99 20.54
C ASN A 99 4.18 6.02 20.59
#